data_AF-A0A923CIA5-F1
#
_entry.id   AF-A0A923CIA5-F1
#
_cell.length_a   1.000
_cell.length_b   1.000
_cell.length_c   1.000
_cell.angle_alpha   90.00
_cell.angle_beta   90.00
_cell.angle_gamma   90.00
#
_symmetry.space_group_name_H-M   'P 1'
#
loop_
_entity.id
_entity.type
_entity.pdbx_description
1 polymer ?
#
loop_
_entity_poly.entity_id
_entity_poly.type
_entity_poly.pdbx_seq_one_letter_code
_entity_poly.pdbx_strand_id
1 'polypeptide(L)'
;MTDNISSRLIYPNPFQPTGIEFELLEAAVVTVKILDETGQVVETLMNHNNCNAGEQIIPIDHAKYSNGKFLYQISVEAGGKSFVDTRQIK
;
A
#
# COMPACT_ATOMS: atom_id res chain seq x y z
N MET A 1 10.95 47.20 18.39
CA MET A 1 10.84 46.20 19.48
C MET A 1 9.39 45.75 19.51
N THR A 2 8.96 44.54 19.21
CA THR A 2 9.61 43.32 18.74
C THR A 2 8.48 42.50 18.11
N ASP A 3 8.79 41.90 16.98
CA ASP A 3 8.20 40.72 16.34
C ASP A 3 7.00 40.02 17.03
N ASN A 4 5.90 39.86 16.29
CA ASN A 4 5.01 38.71 16.47
C ASN A 4 4.54 38.26 15.09
N ILE A 5 5.49 37.81 14.27
CA ILE A 5 5.17 37.03 13.07
C ILE A 5 4.57 35.71 13.55
N SER A 6 3.24 35.63 13.59
CA SER A 6 2.56 34.35 13.85
C SER A 6 2.62 33.51 12.58
N SER A 7 3.70 32.76 12.40
CA SER A 7 3.81 31.72 11.38
C SER A 7 2.83 30.59 11.72
N ARG A 8 1.59 30.73 11.25
CA ARG A 8 0.65 29.60 11.26
C ARG A 8 1.04 28.69 10.10
N LEU A 9 1.96 27.76 10.36
CA LEU A 9 2.21 26.62 9.49
C LEU A 9 0.86 25.95 9.20
N ILE A 10 0.45 26.01 7.93
CA ILE A 10 -0.70 25.25 7.44
C ILE A 10 -0.15 23.90 7.01
N TYR A 11 -0.76 22.84 7.53
CA TYR A 11 -0.49 21.40 7.32
C TYR A 11 0.71 20.84 8.11
N PRO A 12 0.48 19.73 8.84
CA PRO A 12 0.28 18.47 8.15
C PRO A 12 -1.15 17.97 8.35
N ASN A 13 -1.80 17.56 7.28
CA ASN A 13 -2.86 16.58 7.42
C ASN A 13 -2.16 15.29 7.91
N PRO A 14 -2.42 14.81 9.14
CA PRO A 14 -1.72 13.70 9.79
C PRO A 14 -2.25 12.33 9.32
N PHE A 15 -2.80 12.29 8.11
CA PHE A 15 -3.18 11.05 7.46
C PHE A 15 -1.88 10.38 7.06
N GLN A 16 -1.32 9.58 7.96
CA GLN A 16 -0.33 8.58 7.56
C GLN A 16 -0.99 7.81 6.41
N PRO A 17 -0.52 7.93 5.16
CA PRO A 17 -0.97 7.00 4.14
C PRO A 17 -0.25 5.70 4.49
N THR A 18 -0.80 4.97 5.45
CA THR A 18 -0.37 3.61 5.76
C THR A 18 -0.96 2.75 4.64
N GLY A 19 -0.40 2.93 3.45
CA GLY A 19 -0.84 2.35 2.19
C GLY A 19 0.34 1.72 1.48
N ILE A 20 0.07 0.67 0.71
CA ILE A 20 1.07 0.07 -0.17
C ILE A 20 1.06 0.90 -1.45
N GLU A 21 2.13 1.68 -1.64
CA GLU A 21 2.36 2.50 -2.82
C GLU A 21 3.17 1.70 -3.85
N PHE A 22 2.65 1.61 -5.07
CA PHE A 22 3.35 0.99 -6.20
C PHE A 22 3.04 1.72 -7.49
N GLU A 23 4.04 1.79 -8.37
CA GLU A 23 3.91 2.39 -9.69
C GLU A 23 3.70 1.29 -10.74
N LEU A 24 2.69 1.48 -11.59
CA LEU A 24 2.45 0.64 -12.75
C LEU A 24 2.92 1.37 -14.02
N LEU A 25 3.85 0.76 -14.75
CA LEU A 25 4.32 1.30 -16.03
C LEU A 25 3.25 1.24 -17.14
N GLU A 26 2.35 0.27 -17.06
CA GLU A 26 1.26 0.04 -18.00
C GLU A 26 0.02 -0.48 -17.27
N ALA A 27 -1.15 -0.46 -17.92
CA ALA A 27 -2.37 -1.00 -17.33
C ALA A 27 -2.22 -2.50 -17.08
N ALA A 28 -2.48 -2.92 -15.85
CA ALA A 28 -2.20 -4.27 -15.38
C ALA A 28 -3.26 -4.75 -14.40
N VAL A 29 -3.41 -6.07 -14.32
CA VAL A 29 -4.27 -6.72 -13.34
C VAL A 29 -3.50 -6.87 -12.05
N VAL A 30 -3.97 -6.27 -10.97
CA VAL A 30 -3.32 -6.31 -9.66
C VAL A 30 -4.11 -7.15 -8.68
N THR A 31 -3.42 -8.00 -7.94
CA THR A 31 -3.95 -8.80 -6.85
C THR A 31 -3.08 -8.58 -5.62
N VAL A 32 -3.68 -8.18 -4.51
CA VAL A 32 -2.99 -7.95 -3.25
C VAL A 32 -3.60 -8.82 -2.17
N LYS A 33 -2.77 -9.68 -1.59
CA LYS A 33 -3.14 -10.62 -0.54
C LYS A 33 -2.27 -10.40 0.68
N ILE A 34 -2.88 -10.48 1.85
CA ILE A 34 -2.17 -10.50 3.12
C ILE A 34 -2.06 -11.94 3.57
N LEU A 35 -0.85 -12.34 3.92
CA LEU A 35 -0.49 -13.64 4.42
C LEU A 35 -0.01 -13.52 5.86
N ASP A 36 -0.31 -14.55 6.65
CA ASP A 36 0.22 -14.71 8.00
C ASP A 36 1.65 -15.29 7.98
N GLU A 37 2.31 -15.37 9.14
CA GLU A 37 3.63 -16.01 9.29
C GLU A 37 3.68 -17.46 8.80
N THR A 38 2.53 -18.14 8.78
CA THR A 38 2.37 -19.49 8.24
C THR A 38 2.21 -19.55 6.72
N GLY A 39 2.12 -18.40 6.03
CA GLY A 39 1.84 -18.32 4.59
C GLY A 39 0.37 -18.49 4.22
N GLN A 40 -0.53 -18.49 5.20
CA GLN A 40 -1.98 -18.54 4.96
C GLN A 40 -2.52 -17.16 4.59
N VAL A 41 -3.38 -17.08 3.57
CA VAL A 41 -4.03 -15.83 3.18
C VAL A 41 -5.07 -15.45 4.25
N VAL A 42 -4.80 -14.38 5.00
CA VAL A 42 -5.70 -13.85 6.03
C VAL A 42 -6.70 -12.85 5.46
N GLU A 43 -6.28 -12.08 4.46
CA GLU A 43 -7.12 -11.05 3.84
C GLU A 43 -6.72 -10.87 2.37
N THR A 44 -7.67 -10.53 1.51
CA THR A 44 -7.38 -10.13 0.14
C THR A 44 -7.84 -8.69 -0.03
N LEU A 45 -6.88 -7.76 -0.11
CA LEU A 45 -7.16 -6.33 -0.28
C LEU A 45 -7.62 -6.01 -1.70
N MET A 46 -7.08 -6.74 -2.68
CA MET A 46 -7.39 -6.55 -4.09
C MET A 46 -7.37 -7.90 -4.79
N ASN A 47 -8.40 -8.23 -5.54
CA ASN A 47 -8.50 -9.52 -6.22
C ASN A 47 -8.70 -9.32 -7.72
N HIS A 48 -7.64 -9.57 -8.50
CA HIS A 48 -7.67 -9.49 -9.96
C HIS A 48 -8.30 -8.20 -10.48
N ASN A 49 -7.87 -7.07 -9.94
CA ASN A 49 -8.46 -5.76 -10.22
C ASN A 49 -7.64 -5.04 -11.30
N ASN A 50 -8.31 -4.52 -12.33
CA ASN A 50 -7.62 -3.80 -13.40
C ASN A 50 -7.23 -2.41 -12.93
N CYS A 51 -5.94 -2.16 -12.79
CA CYS A 51 -5.38 -0.86 -12.47
C CYS A 51 -4.77 -0.24 -13.73
N ASN A 52 -4.95 1.06 -13.89
CA ASN A 52 -4.33 1.81 -14.98
C ASN A 52 -2.85 2.08 -14.67
N ALA A 53 -2.09 2.43 -15.71
CA ALA A 53 -0.73 2.93 -15.55
C ALA A 53 -0.69 4.16 -14.64
N GLY A 54 0.37 4.27 -13.84
CA GLY A 54 0.59 5.35 -12.88
C GLY A 54 0.74 4.84 -11.45
N GLU A 55 0.81 5.80 -10.53
CA GLU A 55 0.93 5.52 -9.10
C GLU A 55 -0.40 5.02 -8.54
N GLN A 56 -0.35 3.91 -7.82
CA GLN A 56 -1.49 3.30 -7.14
C GLN A 56 -1.18 3.23 -5.65
N ILE A 57 -2.17 3.62 -4.84
CA ILE A 57 -2.07 3.59 -3.39
C ILE A 57 -3.20 2.71 -2.89
N ILE A 58 -2.84 1.57 -2.28
CA ILE A 58 -3.83 0.69 -1.64
C ILE A 58 -3.80 0.97 -0.14
N PRO A 59 -4.88 1.50 0.45
CA PRO A 59 -4.95 1.70 1.89
C PRO A 59 -4.94 0.35 2.61
N ILE A 60 -4.08 0.21 3.62
CA ILE A 60 -3.99 -1.00 4.44
C ILE A 60 -4.06 -0.65 5.92
N ASP A 61 -4.92 -1.36 6.64
CA ASP A 61 -5.15 -1.13 8.05
C ASP A 61 -4.03 -1.75 8.90
N HIS A 62 -2.93 -1.02 9.10
CA HIS A 62 -1.77 -1.49 9.85
C HIS A 62 -2.11 -1.84 11.30
N ALA A 63 -3.16 -1.24 11.88
CA ALA A 63 -3.58 -1.53 13.25
C ALA A 63 -4.02 -2.99 13.41
N LYS A 64 -4.59 -3.60 12.35
CA LYS A 64 -4.95 -5.02 12.33
C LYS A 64 -3.73 -5.96 12.28
N TYR A 65 -2.63 -5.49 11.70
CA TYR A 65 -1.44 -6.30 11.43
C TYR A 65 -0.27 -5.99 12.39
N SER A 66 -0.44 -5.06 13.33
CA SER A 66 0.61 -4.63 14.26
C SER A 66 0.99 -5.69 15.32
N ASN A 67 0.12 -6.68 15.57
CA ASN A 67 0.29 -7.66 16.66
C ASN A 67 0.87 -9.01 16.21
N GLY A 68 1.48 -9.08 15.04
CA GLY A 68 2.04 -10.33 14.50
C GLY A 68 2.97 -10.11 13.32
N LYS A 69 3.51 -11.19 12.77
CA LYS A 69 4.29 -11.14 11.53
C LYS A 69 3.36 -11.39 10.35
N PHE A 70 2.97 -10.33 9.67
CA PHE A 70 2.18 -10.42 8.46
C PHE A 70 3.03 -10.08 7.24
N LEU A 71 2.73 -10.73 6.14
CA LEU A 71 3.34 -10.52 4.83
C LEU A 71 2.24 -10.03 3.90
N TYR A 72 2.57 -9.14 2.97
CA TYR A 72 1.69 -8.82 1.85
C TYR A 72 2.34 -9.31 0.57
N GLN A 73 1.54 -9.86 -0.32
CA GLN A 73 1.93 -10.30 -1.65
C GLN A 73 1.14 -9.49 -2.67
N ILE A 74 1.88 -8.84 -3.56
CA ILE A 74 1.35 -8.12 -4.70
C ILE A 74 1.66 -8.96 -5.94
N SER A 75 0.63 -9.32 -6.70
CA SER A 75 0.76 -9.95 -8.01
C SER A 75 0.23 -8.99 -9.06
N VAL A 76 1.06 -8.65 -10.04
CA VAL A 76 0.74 -7.72 -11.13
C VAL A 76 0.87 -8.47 -12.45
N GLU A 77 -0.18 -8.49 -13.26
CA GLU A 77 -0.19 -9.12 -14.57
C GLU A 77 -0.39 -8.06 -15.66
N ALA A 78 0.67 -7.79 -16.41
CA ALA A 78 0.74 -6.73 -17.42
C ALA A 78 1.16 -7.33 -18.77
N GLY A 79 0.34 -7.16 -19.81
CA GLY A 79 0.73 -7.51 -21.19
C GLY A 79 1.24 -8.95 -21.42
N GLY A 80 0.84 -9.92 -20.57
CA GLY A 80 1.31 -11.31 -20.61
C GLY A 80 2.53 -11.62 -19.74
N LYS A 81 3.00 -10.67 -18.92
CA LYS A 81 4.02 -10.87 -17.88
C LYS A 81 3.38 -10.77 -16.51
N SER A 82 3.73 -11.69 -15.62
CA SER A 82 3.27 -11.67 -14.23
C SER A 82 4.46 -11.38 -13.31
N PHE A 83 4.31 -10.36 -12.47
CA PHE A 83 5.26 -9.97 -11.43
C PHE A 83 4.66 -10.29 -10.08
N VAL A 84 5.44 -10.88 -9.18
CA VAL A 84 5.00 -11.15 -7.80
C VAL A 84 6.04 -10.57 -6.86
N ASP A 85 5.62 -9.63 -6.02
CA ASP A 85 6.43 -9.06 -4.94
C ASP A 85 5.82 -9.50 -3.60
N THR A 86 6.65 -9.91 -2.65
CA THR A 86 6.21 -10.27 -1.30
C THR A 86 7.06 -9.57 -0.29
N ARG A 87 6.44 -8.81 0.61
CA ARG A 87 7.12 -8.01 1.64
C ARG A 87 6.43 -8.15 2.98
N GLN A 88 7.19 -7.96 4.04
CA GLN A 88 6.67 -8.01 5.40
C GLN A 88 6.03 -6.67 5.77
N ILE A 89 4.84 -6.71 6.37
CA ILE A 89 4.23 -5.57 7.04
C ILE A 89 5.04 -5.33 8.32
N LYS A 90 5.57 -4.12 8.50
CA LYS A 90 6.37 -3.70 9.66
C LYS A 90 5.69 -2.58 10.42
#